data_AF-A0A2E4EFZ3-F1
#
_entry.id   AF-A0A2E4EFZ3-F1
#
_cell.length_a   1.000
_cell.length_b   1.000
_cell.length_c   1.000
_cell.angle_alpha   90.00
_cell.angle_beta   90.00
_cell.angle_gamma   90.00
#
_symmetry.space_group_name_H-M   'P 1'
#
loop_
_entity.id
_entity.type
_entity.pdbx_description
1 polymer ?
#
loop_
_entity_poly.entity_id
_entity_poly.type
_entity_poly.pdbx_seq_one_letter_code
_entity_poly.pdbx_strand_id
1 'polypeptide(L)'
;MTQVRIKLFLLMAVLGLLLLIDSCKKKDDSFEPIQVVGVEDKLVGTWNVISTEGVGVVKIAGKDVQVTGKNKDEPQGFYELKKSPNEYTYDVKATLEMDISGIKQNYDYNDHDAGTWTVSEDEKSVIFAGNQGITQTLFFTQYDSNENLYMRIAIPVDTTFSSFEYKGTVFVNMRK
;
A
#
# COMPACT_ATOMS: atom_id res chain seq x y z
N MET A 1 20.85 58.70 14.82
CA MET A 1 21.28 57.33 15.19
C MET A 1 20.15 56.29 15.06
N THR A 2 19.09 56.59 14.29
CA THR A 2 17.79 55.88 14.37
C THR A 2 17.44 55.11 13.10
N GLN A 3 17.98 55.49 11.94
CA GLN A 3 17.69 54.81 10.66
C GLN A 3 18.44 53.49 10.45
N VAL A 4 19.61 53.30 11.08
CA VAL A 4 20.43 52.08 10.88
C VAL A 4 19.81 50.87 11.61
N ARG A 5 19.15 51.10 12.75
CA ARG A 5 18.52 50.03 13.55
C ARG A 5 17.27 49.44 12.87
N ILE A 6 16.54 50.22 12.08
CA ILE A 6 15.33 49.78 11.37
C ILE A 6 15.69 48.89 10.17
N LYS A 7 16.77 49.18 9.44
CA LYS A 7 17.22 48.36 8.30
C LYS A 7 17.76 46.99 8.74
N LEU A 8 18.43 46.92 9.89
CA LEU A 8 18.97 45.67 10.43
C LEU A 8 17.85 44.73 10.94
N PHE A 9 16.78 45.29 11.52
CA PHE A 9 15.61 44.52 11.97
C PHE A 9 14.80 43.96 10.79
N LEU A 10 14.66 44.71 9.69
CA LEU A 10 13.97 44.23 8.50
C LEU A 10 14.73 43.09 7.80
N LEU A 11 16.07 43.14 7.76
CA LEU A 11 16.89 42.11 7.13
C LEU A 11 16.83 40.77 7.89
N MET A 12 16.80 40.82 9.23
CA MET A 12 16.67 39.62 10.07
C MET A 12 15.25 39.01 10.05
N ALA A 13 14.21 39.85 9.88
CA ALA A 13 12.84 39.36 9.72
C ALA A 13 12.62 38.63 8.38
N VAL A 14 13.28 39.06 7.29
CA VAL A 14 13.22 38.38 5.98
C VAL A 14 14.00 37.07 5.99
N LEU A 15 15.14 37.01 6.70
CA LEU A 15 15.95 35.79 6.78
C LEU A 15 15.30 34.70 7.65
N GLY A 16 14.53 35.08 8.69
CA GLY A 16 13.76 34.14 9.51
C GLY A 16 12.55 33.55 8.80
N LEU A 17 11.97 34.27 7.83
CA LEU A 17 10.81 33.79 7.06
C LEU A 17 11.18 32.76 5.98
N LEU A 18 12.44 32.75 5.53
CA LEU A 18 12.94 31.80 4.52
C LEU A 18 13.31 30.43 5.09
N LEU A 19 13.47 30.28 6.41
CA LEU A 19 13.81 29.00 7.05
C LEU A 19 12.59 28.15 7.47
N LEU A 20 11.36 28.66 7.28
CA LEU A 20 10.13 27.92 7.58
C LEU A 20 9.55 27.20 6.35
N ILE A 21 10.16 27.33 5.17
CA ILE A 21 9.64 26.73 3.92
C ILE A 21 10.24 25.33 3.65
N ASP A 22 11.20 24.86 4.45
CA ASP A 22 11.94 23.62 4.20
C ASP A 22 11.52 22.43 5.09
N SER A 23 10.36 22.52 5.75
CA SER A 23 9.79 21.41 6.55
C SER A 23 8.35 21.06 6.21
N CYS A 24 7.92 21.38 4.99
CA CYS A 24 6.85 20.65 4.32
C CYS A 24 7.49 19.87 3.16
N LYS A 25 8.33 18.88 3.48
CA LYS A 25 8.43 17.72 2.59
C LYS A 25 7.03 17.11 2.58
N LYS A 26 6.19 17.59 1.66
CA LYS A 26 5.04 16.82 1.21
C LYS A 26 5.61 15.44 0.92
N LYS A 27 5.09 14.42 1.61
CA LYS A 27 5.22 13.07 1.10
C LYS A 27 4.80 13.16 -0.35
N ASP A 28 5.71 12.74 -1.21
CA ASP A 28 5.47 12.67 -2.64
C ASP A 28 4.52 11.50 -2.85
N ASP A 29 3.26 11.71 -2.45
CA ASP A 29 2.14 10.80 -2.64
C ASP A 29 1.42 11.16 -3.96
N SER A 30 2.09 11.86 -4.89
CA SER A 30 1.56 12.07 -6.24
C SER A 30 1.73 10.81 -7.08
N PHE A 31 1.14 9.70 -6.61
CA PHE A 31 0.53 8.78 -7.54
C PHE A 31 -0.69 9.51 -8.12
N GLU A 32 -0.50 10.22 -9.23
CA GLU A 32 -1.62 10.68 -10.03
C GLU A 32 -2.17 9.47 -10.80
N PRO A 33 -3.36 8.95 -10.47
CA PRO A 33 -3.92 7.81 -11.16
C PRO A 33 -4.20 8.20 -12.60
N ILE A 34 -3.61 7.47 -13.55
CA ILE A 34 -3.88 7.68 -14.98
C ILE A 34 -5.34 7.28 -15.24
N GLN A 35 -6.11 8.19 -15.85
CA GLN A 35 -7.46 7.86 -16.33
C GLN A 35 -7.35 6.87 -17.49
N VAL A 36 -7.90 5.67 -17.30
CA VAL A 36 -7.95 4.65 -18.33
C VAL A 36 -9.40 4.31 -18.61
N VAL A 37 -9.97 4.87 -19.68
CA VAL A 37 -11.32 4.48 -20.12
C VAL A 37 -11.39 2.96 -20.29
N GLY A 38 -12.34 2.31 -19.61
CA GLY A 38 -12.54 0.86 -19.69
C GLY A 38 -11.63 0.04 -18.77
N VAL A 39 -11.33 0.55 -17.57
CA VAL A 39 -10.58 -0.18 -16.52
C VAL A 39 -11.11 -1.60 -16.30
N GLU A 40 -12.44 -1.79 -16.30
CA GLU A 40 -13.06 -3.10 -16.09
C GLU A 40 -12.55 -4.16 -17.08
N ASP A 41 -12.48 -3.84 -18.36
CA ASP A 41 -12.07 -4.81 -19.38
C ASP A 41 -10.57 -5.15 -19.28
N LYS A 42 -9.76 -4.23 -18.73
CA LYS A 42 -8.33 -4.47 -18.50
C LYS A 42 -8.08 -5.32 -17.26
N LEU A 43 -8.91 -5.13 -16.23
CA LEU A 43 -8.87 -5.87 -14.97
C LEU A 43 -9.26 -7.34 -15.10
N VAL A 44 -10.26 -7.65 -15.92
CA VAL A 44 -10.82 -9.00 -16.04
C VAL A 44 -9.76 -10.00 -16.48
N GLY A 45 -9.72 -11.16 -15.82
CA GLY A 45 -8.76 -12.23 -16.06
C GLY A 45 -8.00 -12.62 -14.80
N THR A 46 -6.94 -13.41 -15.00
CA THR A 46 -6.09 -13.92 -13.91
C THR A 46 -4.85 -13.07 -13.75
N TRP A 47 -4.59 -12.68 -12.51
CA TRP A 47 -3.41 -11.96 -12.05
C TRP A 47 -2.58 -12.91 -11.19
N ASN A 48 -1.29 -13.04 -11.52
CA ASN A 48 -0.38 -13.92 -10.80
C ASN A 48 0.38 -13.11 -9.75
N VAL A 49 0.46 -13.63 -8.52
CA VAL A 49 1.22 -13.00 -7.44
C VAL A 49 2.72 -13.08 -7.77
N ILE A 50 3.41 -11.94 -7.66
CA ILE A 50 4.86 -11.83 -7.92
C ILE A 50 5.65 -11.40 -6.69
N SER A 51 5.04 -10.65 -5.78
CA SER A 51 5.63 -10.32 -4.49
C SER A 51 4.56 -9.99 -3.47
N THR A 52 4.92 -10.13 -2.20
CA THR A 52 4.12 -9.80 -1.03
C THR A 52 5.00 -9.09 -0.01
N GLU A 53 4.49 -7.99 0.55
CA GLU A 53 5.20 -7.16 1.52
C GLU A 53 4.32 -6.98 2.75
N GLY A 54 4.87 -7.17 3.95
CA GLY A 54 4.17 -6.87 5.20
C GLY A 54 4.60 -5.52 5.75
N VAL A 55 3.66 -4.68 6.18
CA VAL A 55 3.97 -3.45 6.94
C VAL A 55 2.99 -3.34 8.09
N GLY A 56 3.47 -3.07 9.29
CA GLY A 56 2.58 -2.90 10.44
C GLY A 56 3.32 -2.57 11.72
N VAL A 57 2.63 -2.78 12.83
CA VAL A 57 3.15 -2.56 14.17
C VAL A 57 2.88 -3.77 15.05
N VAL A 58 3.83 -4.06 15.94
CA VAL A 58 3.63 -4.97 17.07
C VAL A 58 3.72 -4.21 18.38
N LYS A 59 2.94 -4.64 19.38
CA LYS A 59 2.96 -4.01 20.71
C LYS A 59 3.86 -4.77 21.67
N ILE A 60 5.04 -4.20 21.98
CA ILE A 60 6.03 -4.80 22.88
C ILE A 60 6.15 -3.94 24.14
N ALA A 61 5.82 -4.51 25.29
CA ALA A 61 5.86 -3.82 26.59
C ALA A 61 5.14 -2.46 26.58
N GLY A 62 3.98 -2.39 25.90
CA GLY A 62 3.18 -1.17 25.77
C GLY A 62 3.68 -0.15 24.76
N LYS A 63 4.75 -0.43 24.01
CA LYS A 63 5.28 0.41 22.93
C LYS A 63 4.98 -0.19 21.57
N ASP A 64 4.66 0.67 20.61
CA ASP A 64 4.49 0.26 19.22
C ASP A 64 5.86 0.17 18.54
N VAL A 65 6.13 -1.00 17.96
CA VAL A 65 7.36 -1.29 17.23
C VAL A 65 7.01 -1.55 15.78
N GLN A 66 7.68 -0.83 14.88
CA GLN A 66 7.48 -0.99 13.44
C GLN A 66 7.97 -2.35 12.97
N VAL A 67 7.19 -2.96 12.09
CA VAL A 67 7.49 -4.24 11.46
C VAL A 67 7.38 -4.08 9.96
N THR A 68 8.43 -4.51 9.26
CA THR A 68 8.42 -4.65 7.80
C THR A 68 8.66 -6.11 7.45
N GLY A 69 8.10 -6.56 6.33
CA GLY A 69 8.17 -7.94 5.89
C GLY A 69 8.32 -8.00 4.39
N LYS A 70 9.10 -8.95 3.91
CA LYS A 70 9.27 -9.24 2.49
C LYS A 70 9.26 -10.74 2.25
N ASN A 71 9.02 -11.15 1.01
CA ASN A 71 9.17 -12.54 0.62
C ASN A 71 10.51 -13.12 1.06
N LYS A 72 10.45 -14.21 1.83
CA LYS A 72 11.57 -15.11 2.06
C LYS A 72 11.77 -16.03 0.86
N ASP A 73 10.64 -16.56 0.36
CA ASP A 73 10.54 -17.46 -0.77
C ASP A 73 9.58 -16.85 -1.81
N GLU A 74 9.63 -17.36 -3.05
CA GLU A 74 8.72 -16.93 -4.12
C GLU A 74 7.25 -17.16 -3.69
N PRO A 75 6.40 -16.12 -3.70
CA PRO A 75 5.02 -16.28 -3.30
C PRO A 75 4.25 -17.10 -4.33
N GLN A 76 3.16 -17.69 -3.89
CA GLN A 76 2.24 -18.42 -4.74
C GLN A 76 0.87 -17.78 -4.64
N GLY A 77 0.12 -17.78 -5.73
CA GLY A 77 -1.27 -17.37 -5.69
C GLY A 77 -1.70 -16.61 -6.91
N PHE A 78 -2.98 -16.29 -6.90
CA PHE A 78 -3.63 -15.58 -7.97
C PHE A 78 -4.78 -14.71 -7.45
N TYR A 79 -5.16 -13.75 -8.28
CA TYR A 79 -6.47 -13.09 -8.24
C TYR A 79 -7.17 -13.33 -9.57
N GLU A 80 -8.42 -13.74 -9.54
CA GLU A 80 -9.26 -13.87 -10.74
C GLU A 80 -10.40 -12.86 -10.65
N LEU A 81 -10.54 -12.03 -11.68
CA LEU A 81 -11.66 -11.09 -11.83
C LEU A 81 -12.51 -11.51 -13.03
N LYS A 82 -13.81 -11.72 -12.78
CA LYS A 82 -14.81 -12.05 -13.80
C LYS A 82 -15.72 -10.86 -14.04
N LYS A 83 -16.17 -10.73 -15.29
CA LYS A 83 -17.22 -9.79 -15.70
C LYS A 83 -18.52 -10.58 -15.90
N SER A 84 -19.64 -10.04 -15.43
CA SER A 84 -20.99 -10.60 -15.63
C SER A 84 -21.25 -11.99 -15.01
N PRO A 85 -21.51 -12.08 -13.68
CA PRO A 85 -21.49 -10.98 -12.71
C PRO A 85 -20.05 -10.54 -12.38
N ASN A 86 -19.91 -9.32 -11.85
CA ASN A 86 -18.61 -8.82 -11.39
C ASN A 86 -18.20 -9.52 -10.10
N GLU A 87 -17.51 -10.64 -10.26
CA GLU A 87 -17.03 -11.50 -9.17
C GLU A 87 -15.51 -11.53 -9.14
N TYR A 88 -14.96 -11.70 -7.95
CA TYR A 88 -13.55 -11.97 -7.77
C TYR A 88 -13.34 -13.17 -6.85
N THR A 89 -12.17 -13.79 -7.00
CA THR A 89 -11.64 -14.78 -6.05
C THR A 89 -10.13 -14.64 -5.99
N TYR A 90 -9.54 -14.93 -4.83
CA TYR A 90 -8.10 -15.05 -4.68
C TYR A 90 -7.69 -16.17 -3.74
N ASP A 91 -6.48 -16.67 -3.94
CA ASP A 91 -5.76 -17.54 -3.02
C ASP A 91 -4.30 -17.07 -3.06
N VAL A 92 -3.78 -16.60 -1.93
CA VAL A 92 -2.42 -16.08 -1.79
C VAL A 92 -1.71 -16.78 -0.65
N LYS A 93 -0.53 -17.33 -0.94
CA LYS A 93 0.36 -18.00 0.00
C LYS A 93 1.76 -17.42 -0.12
N ALA A 94 2.33 -16.99 0.99
CA ALA A 94 3.68 -16.45 1.02
C ALA A 94 4.34 -16.67 2.38
N THR A 95 5.65 -16.93 2.37
CA THR A 95 6.47 -16.85 3.58
C THR A 95 7.12 -15.47 3.65
N LEU A 96 6.75 -14.67 4.65
CA LEU A 96 7.33 -13.35 4.88
C LEU A 96 8.43 -13.42 5.93
N GLU A 97 9.63 -12.92 5.63
CA GLU A 97 10.65 -12.62 6.65
C GLU A 97 10.34 -11.23 7.23
N MET A 98 9.76 -11.21 8.43
CA MET A 98 9.40 -10.03 9.20
C MET A 98 10.60 -9.52 10.01
N ASP A 99 10.95 -8.25 9.87
CA ASP A 99 11.96 -7.53 10.64
C ASP A 99 11.28 -6.70 11.73
N ILE A 100 11.50 -7.09 12.98
CA ILE A 100 11.01 -6.43 14.19
C ILE A 100 12.21 -5.83 14.91
N SER A 101 12.57 -4.59 14.58
CA SER A 101 13.73 -3.89 15.18
C SER A 101 15.04 -4.69 15.12
N GLY A 102 15.33 -5.30 13.96
CA GLY A 102 16.53 -6.10 13.71
C GLY A 102 16.37 -7.59 14.05
N ILE A 103 15.27 -8.00 14.67
CA ILE A 103 14.94 -9.40 14.91
C ILE A 103 14.14 -9.92 13.71
N LYS A 104 14.66 -10.95 13.06
CA LYS A 104 14.01 -11.59 11.90
C LYS A 104 13.15 -12.78 12.33
N GLN A 105 11.93 -12.83 11.83
CA GLN A 105 11.01 -13.94 12.07
C GLN A 105 10.23 -14.27 10.81
N ASN A 106 10.00 -15.57 10.56
CA ASN A 106 9.16 -15.99 9.45
C ASN A 106 7.68 -15.94 9.84
N TYR A 107 6.85 -15.47 8.92
CA TYR A 107 5.41 -15.52 8.97
C TYR A 107 4.87 -16.21 7.74
N ASP A 108 4.14 -17.31 7.94
CA ASP A 108 3.43 -18.00 6.87
C ASP A 108 2.08 -17.30 6.65
N TYR A 109 2.04 -16.44 5.63
CA TYR A 109 0.82 -15.78 5.17
C TYR A 109 0.04 -16.72 4.26
N ASN A 110 -1.22 -16.94 4.58
CA ASN A 110 -2.16 -17.71 3.76
C ASN A 110 -3.54 -17.08 3.88
N ASP A 111 -4.04 -16.53 2.79
CA ASP A 111 -5.33 -15.88 2.76
C ASP A 111 -6.05 -16.17 1.43
N HIS A 112 -7.38 -16.27 1.52
CA HIS A 112 -8.25 -16.52 0.40
C HIS A 112 -9.61 -15.91 0.67
N ASP A 113 -10.17 -15.24 -0.33
CA ASP A 113 -11.52 -14.69 -0.26
C ASP A 113 -12.14 -14.66 -1.66
N ALA A 114 -13.44 -14.49 -1.68
CA ALA A 114 -14.21 -14.26 -2.90
C ALA A 114 -15.32 -13.26 -2.62
N GLY A 115 -15.84 -12.64 -3.67
CA GLY A 115 -16.91 -11.66 -3.52
C GLY A 115 -17.21 -10.94 -4.81
N THR A 116 -17.65 -9.70 -4.68
CA THR A 116 -17.98 -8.84 -5.82
C THR A 116 -17.00 -7.68 -5.92
N TRP A 117 -16.85 -7.12 -7.12
CA TRP A 117 -16.02 -5.95 -7.33
C TRP A 117 -16.73 -4.91 -8.19
N THR A 118 -16.38 -3.64 -7.97
CA THR A 118 -16.92 -2.50 -8.72
C THR A 118 -15.83 -1.49 -8.97
N VAL A 119 -15.86 -0.83 -10.12
CA VAL A 119 -14.98 0.29 -10.43
C VAL A 119 -15.66 1.58 -10.02
N SER A 120 -14.91 2.51 -9.39
CA SER A 120 -15.44 3.82 -9.04
C SER A 120 -15.83 4.62 -10.28
N GLU A 121 -16.75 5.56 -10.14
CA GLU A 121 -17.24 6.40 -11.26
C GLU A 121 -16.11 7.16 -11.97
N ASP A 122 -15.05 7.53 -11.25
CA ASP A 122 -13.88 8.21 -11.80
C ASP A 122 -12.84 7.25 -12.42
N GLU A 123 -13.11 5.94 -12.40
CA GLU A 123 -12.24 4.84 -12.84
C GLU A 123 -10.85 4.83 -12.20
N LYS A 124 -10.67 5.49 -11.04
CA LYS A 124 -9.37 5.56 -10.35
C LYS A 124 -9.18 4.47 -9.31
N SER A 125 -10.27 3.82 -8.89
CA SER A 125 -10.24 2.83 -7.83
C SER A 125 -11.17 1.66 -8.13
N VAL A 126 -10.84 0.52 -7.53
CA VAL A 126 -11.68 -0.67 -7.53
C VAL A 126 -12.02 -0.99 -6.10
N ILE A 127 -13.30 -1.24 -5.85
CA ILE A 127 -13.81 -1.65 -4.56
C ILE A 127 -14.12 -3.14 -4.64
N PHE A 128 -13.46 -3.92 -3.79
CA PHE A 128 -13.75 -5.34 -3.57
C PHE A 128 -14.61 -5.46 -2.33
N ALA A 129 -15.78 -6.07 -2.47
CA ALA A 129 -16.68 -6.42 -1.37
C ALA A 129 -16.61 -7.93 -1.16
N GLY A 130 -15.77 -8.32 -0.20
CA GLY A 130 -15.49 -9.72 0.13
C GLY A 130 -16.52 -10.38 1.03
N ASN A 131 -16.61 -11.71 0.94
CA ASN A 131 -17.46 -12.53 1.79
C ASN A 131 -17.03 -12.48 3.26
N GLN A 132 -15.74 -12.21 3.52
CA GLN A 132 -15.23 -12.00 4.87
C GLN A 132 -15.58 -10.62 5.47
N GLY A 133 -16.35 -9.79 4.76
CA GLY A 133 -16.71 -8.43 5.20
C GLY A 133 -15.58 -7.40 5.04
N ILE A 134 -14.50 -7.78 4.37
CA ILE A 134 -13.36 -6.90 4.09
C ILE A 134 -13.69 -6.11 2.82
N THR A 135 -13.74 -4.78 2.93
CA THR A 135 -13.78 -3.89 1.78
C THR A 135 -12.36 -3.43 1.45
N GLN A 136 -11.88 -3.75 0.24
CA GLN A 136 -10.53 -3.36 -0.19
C GLN A 136 -10.64 -2.33 -1.32
N THR A 137 -9.88 -1.24 -1.23
CA THR A 137 -9.78 -0.22 -2.28
C THR A 137 -8.42 -0.32 -2.97
N LEU A 138 -8.43 -0.55 -4.28
CA LEU A 138 -7.21 -0.60 -5.09
C LEU A 138 -6.88 0.75 -5.69
N PHE A 139 -5.57 1.02 -5.79
CA PHE A 139 -5.01 2.11 -6.58
C PHE A 139 -4.18 1.48 -7.71
N PHE A 140 -4.51 1.79 -8.96
CA PHE A 140 -3.80 1.27 -10.13
C PHE A 140 -2.39 1.82 -10.20
N THR A 141 -1.40 0.92 -10.33
CA THR A 141 -0.01 1.30 -10.49
C THR A 141 0.58 0.65 -11.74
N GLN A 142 0.70 1.48 -12.78
CA GLN A 142 1.57 1.35 -13.96
C GLN A 142 1.23 0.35 -15.07
N TYR A 143 1.30 0.89 -16.29
CA TYR A 143 1.80 0.18 -17.47
C TYR A 143 3.33 0.27 -17.42
N ASP A 144 4.05 -0.85 -17.56
CA ASP A 144 5.44 -0.73 -17.98
C ASP A 144 5.52 -0.41 -19.48
N SER A 145 6.72 -0.02 -19.95
CA SER A 145 6.97 0.30 -21.36
C SER A 145 6.75 -0.88 -22.32
N ASN A 146 6.46 -2.07 -21.78
CA ASN A 146 6.27 -3.32 -22.50
C ASN A 146 4.82 -3.83 -22.40
N GLU A 147 3.87 -2.97 -22.00
CA GLU A 147 2.44 -3.29 -21.85
C GLU A 147 2.10 -4.32 -20.76
N ASN A 148 3.05 -4.67 -19.87
CA ASN A 148 2.72 -5.53 -18.74
C ASN A 148 1.87 -4.74 -17.73
N LEU A 149 0.79 -5.37 -17.27
CA LEU A 149 -0.12 -4.79 -16.30
C LEU A 149 0.31 -5.20 -14.90
N TYR A 150 0.46 -4.23 -14.00
CA TYR A 150 0.76 -4.47 -12.59
C TYR A 150 -0.41 -4.03 -11.71
N MET A 151 -0.68 -4.81 -10.66
CA MET A 151 -1.71 -4.52 -9.68
C MET A 151 -1.14 -4.72 -8.28
N ARG A 152 -1.40 -3.77 -7.39
CA ARG A 152 -1.05 -3.87 -5.97
C ARG A 152 -2.32 -3.78 -5.13
N ILE A 153 -2.51 -4.78 -4.26
CA ILE A 153 -3.63 -4.88 -3.33
C ILE A 153 -3.12 -4.74 -1.90
N ALA A 154 -3.90 -4.08 -1.04
CA ALA A 154 -3.60 -3.92 0.37
C ALA A 154 -4.63 -4.71 1.19
N ILE A 155 -4.16 -5.76 1.88
CA ILE A 155 -5.01 -6.64 2.70
C ILE A 155 -4.70 -6.35 4.17
N PRO A 156 -5.67 -5.82 4.95
CA PRO A 156 -5.46 -5.61 6.37
C PRO A 156 -5.27 -6.94 7.09
N VAL A 157 -4.32 -7.00 8.02
CA VAL A 157 -4.04 -8.20 8.81
C VAL A 157 -4.02 -7.81 10.28
N ASP A 158 -4.82 -8.53 11.08
CA ASP A 158 -4.82 -8.49 12.53
C ASP A 158 -4.51 -9.91 13.03
N THR A 159 -3.28 -10.14 13.49
CA THR A 159 -2.79 -11.48 13.89
C THR A 159 -1.83 -11.37 15.07
N THR A 160 -1.18 -12.47 15.46
CA THR A 160 -0.18 -12.50 16.54
C THR A 160 1.17 -13.02 16.04
N PHE A 161 2.24 -12.26 16.29
CA PHE A 161 3.64 -12.65 16.05
C PHE A 161 4.36 -12.92 17.36
N SER A 162 4.79 -14.17 17.60
CA SER A 162 5.54 -14.54 18.81
C SER A 162 4.90 -14.04 20.11
N SER A 163 3.57 -14.14 20.22
CA SER A 163 2.75 -13.65 21.34
C SER A 163 2.56 -12.13 21.42
N PHE A 164 3.02 -11.36 20.43
CA PHE A 164 2.71 -9.94 20.30
C PHE A 164 1.57 -9.75 19.30
N GLU A 165 0.58 -8.94 19.67
CA GLU A 165 -0.45 -8.48 18.73
C GLU A 165 0.22 -7.71 17.59
N TYR A 166 -0.05 -8.12 16.36
CA TYR A 166 0.35 -7.46 15.14
C TYR A 166 -0.88 -6.89 14.44
N LYS A 167 -0.83 -5.60 14.16
CA LYS A 167 -1.79 -4.93 13.29
C LYS A 167 -1.04 -4.34 12.12
N GLY A 168 -1.43 -4.70 10.91
CA GLY A 168 -0.74 -4.24 9.73
C GLY A 168 -1.50 -4.50 8.44
N THR A 169 -0.74 -4.54 7.36
CA THR A 169 -1.22 -4.69 6.00
C THR A 169 -0.23 -5.56 5.24
N VAL A 170 -0.74 -6.56 4.56
CA VAL A 170 0.01 -7.31 3.55
C VAL A 170 -0.33 -6.70 2.20
N PHE A 171 0.68 -6.18 1.52
CA PHE A 171 0.58 -5.73 0.15
C PHE A 171 0.89 -6.90 -0.78
N VAL A 172 0.02 -7.14 -1.75
CA VAL A 172 0.18 -8.19 -2.76
C VAL A 172 0.39 -7.51 -4.10
N ASN A 173 1.57 -7.67 -4.69
CA ASN A 173 1.87 -7.21 -6.04
C ASN A 173 1.68 -8.35 -7.01
N MET A 174 1.07 -8.05 -8.15
CA MET A 174 0.70 -9.01 -9.17
C MET A 174 1.00 -8.49 -10.56
N ARG A 175 1.11 -9.44 -11.50
CA ARG A 175 1.17 -9.16 -12.93
C ARG A 175 0.15 -10.00 -13.70
N LYS A 176 -0.26 -9.49 -14.85
CA LYS A 176 -1.07 -10.20 -15.83
C LYS A 176 -0.29 -10.33 -17.13
#